data_AF-A0A959T8H8-F1
#
_entry.id   AF-A0A959T8H8-F1
#
_cell.length_a   1.000
_cell.length_b   1.000
_cell.length_c   1.000
_cell.angle_alpha   90.00
_cell.angle_beta   90.00
_cell.angle_gamma   90.00
#
_symmetry.space_group_name_H-M   'P 1'
#
loop_
_entity.id
_entity.type
_entity.pdbx_description
1 polymer ?
#
loop_
_entity_poly.entity_id
_entity_poly.type
_entity_poly.pdbx_seq_one_letter_code
_entity_poly.pdbx_strand_id
1 'polypeptide(L)'
;RLLARYRDDDLRLEALLLGQAGLLAGPFQEEPPRLWQAEHVHLARLHGLEPLPKAAWRFARMRPLNMPTVRLAQYAALLRSSEGSLVHLLDEERTDQLEQQLKVLPSPYWLDHHMPGRPSVPCPKPLGSQTAQRLIVNALVPAAFVLGMSQGRKGLCDRALDWLEQLPAEQNGVVETWASLGLAADSAALGQALLELRHRYCARRRCLSCSIGRQLLGR
;
A
#
# COMPACT_ATOMS: atom_id res chain seq x y z
N ARG A 1 -12.50 8.52 10.14
CA ARG A 1 -12.96 9.47 11.19
C ARG A 1 -11.97 9.55 12.36
N LEU A 2 -11.57 8.43 12.97
CA LEU A 2 -10.64 8.45 14.11
C LEU A 2 -9.22 8.93 13.75
N LEU A 3 -8.61 8.40 12.69
CA LEU A 3 -7.27 8.84 12.24
C LEU A 3 -7.25 10.34 11.93
N ALA A 4 -8.26 10.84 11.24
CA ALA A 4 -8.40 12.27 10.92
C ALA A 4 -8.58 13.17 12.15
N ARG A 5 -9.02 12.63 13.30
CA ARG A 5 -9.14 13.37 14.57
C ARG A 5 -7.78 13.60 15.23
N TYR A 6 -6.82 12.71 15.02
CA TYR A 6 -5.50 12.73 15.63
C TYR A 6 -4.39 13.01 14.61
N ARG A 7 -4.73 13.55 13.43
CA ARG A 7 -3.81 13.79 12.32
C ARG A 7 -2.67 14.76 12.63
N ASP A 8 -2.90 15.67 13.58
CA ASP A 8 -1.96 16.73 13.96
C ASP A 8 -1.09 16.32 15.18
N ASP A 9 -1.24 15.09 15.67
CA ASP A 9 -0.53 14.56 16.83
C ASP A 9 0.18 13.26 16.47
N ASP A 10 1.48 13.39 16.15
CA ASP A 10 2.34 12.27 15.73
C ASP A 10 2.37 11.13 16.73
N LEU A 11 2.44 11.46 18.02
CA LEU A 11 2.50 10.48 19.08
C LEU A 11 1.21 9.66 19.10
N ARG A 12 0.06 10.32 19.06
CA ARG A 12 -1.25 9.65 19.06
C ARG A 12 -1.50 8.86 17.80
N LEU A 13 -1.10 9.38 16.64
CA LEU A 13 -1.31 8.71 15.37
C LEU A 13 -0.50 7.40 15.29
N GLU A 14 0.78 7.44 15.66
CA GLU A 14 1.62 6.25 15.72
C GLU A 14 1.17 5.28 16.82
N ALA A 15 0.81 5.78 18.01
CA ALA A 15 0.24 4.97 19.08
C ALA A 15 -1.02 4.22 18.64
N LEU A 16 -1.93 4.92 17.97
CA LEU A 16 -3.17 4.35 17.46
C LEU A 16 -2.89 3.26 16.42
N LEU A 17 -2.04 3.54 15.42
CA LEU A 17 -1.75 2.60 14.34
C LEU A 17 -0.99 1.36 14.82
N LEU A 18 0.10 1.54 15.57
CA LEU A 18 0.92 0.44 16.08
C LEU A 18 0.18 -0.36 17.16
N GLY A 19 -0.58 0.33 18.01
CA GLY A 19 -1.35 -0.30 19.06
C GLY A 19 -2.53 -1.10 18.53
N GLN A 20 -3.29 -0.58 17.57
CA GLN A 20 -4.36 -1.34 16.90
C GLN A 20 -3.83 -2.53 16.10
N ALA A 21 -2.58 -2.46 15.63
CA ALA A 21 -1.88 -3.59 15.05
C ALA A 21 -1.42 -4.63 16.10
N GLY A 22 -1.58 -4.39 17.40
CA GLY A 22 -1.10 -5.27 18.46
C GLY A 22 0.43 -5.28 18.59
N LEU A 23 1.11 -4.26 18.09
CA LEU A 23 2.57 -4.19 18.02
C LEU A 23 3.20 -3.46 19.22
N LEU A 24 2.39 -3.03 20.19
CA LEU A 24 2.80 -2.33 21.41
C LEU A 24 2.67 -3.17 22.69
N ALA A 25 2.55 -4.50 22.61
CA ALA A 25 2.37 -5.38 23.77
C ALA A 25 3.70 -5.80 24.47
N GLY A 26 4.75 -4.98 24.42
CA GLY A 26 6.07 -5.29 24.97
C GLY A 26 6.41 -4.55 26.27
N PRO A 27 7.40 -5.02 27.06
CA PRO A 27 7.91 -4.30 28.23
C PRO A 27 8.87 -3.18 27.80
N PHE A 28 8.34 -2.11 27.22
CA PHE A 28 9.16 -1.00 26.73
C PHE A 28 9.68 -0.14 27.88
N GLN A 29 10.98 0.16 27.86
CA GLN A 29 11.62 1.05 28.82
C GLN A 29 12.05 2.38 28.20
N GLU A 30 12.21 2.42 26.87
CA GLU A 30 12.57 3.60 26.10
C GLU A 30 11.35 4.38 25.59
N GLU A 31 11.60 5.65 25.26
CA GLU A 31 10.67 6.50 24.53
C GLU A 31 11.04 6.56 23.04
N PRO A 32 10.05 6.73 22.14
CA PRO A 32 8.61 6.81 22.38
C PRO A 32 7.82 5.50 22.60
N PRO A 33 8.34 4.25 22.44
CA PRO A 33 7.50 3.04 22.60
C PRO A 33 6.67 2.94 23.88
N ARG A 34 7.22 3.38 25.02
CA ARG A 34 6.49 3.44 26.28
C ARG A 34 5.33 4.45 26.24
N LEU A 35 5.55 5.61 25.63
CA LEU A 35 4.52 6.65 25.45
C LEU A 35 3.43 6.16 24.49
N TRP A 36 3.80 5.54 23.37
CA TRP A 36 2.83 4.96 22.44
C TRP A 36 1.96 3.89 23.11
N GLN A 37 2.55 3.03 23.95
CA GLN A 37 1.80 2.01 24.67
C GLN A 37 0.79 2.64 25.63
N ALA A 38 1.20 3.62 26.44
CA ALA A 38 0.31 4.30 27.38
C ALA A 38 -0.82 5.04 26.66
N GLU A 39 -0.49 5.75 25.59
CA GLU A 39 -1.45 6.52 24.80
C GLU A 39 -2.44 5.60 24.08
N HIS A 40 -1.97 4.48 23.52
CA HIS A 40 -2.87 3.49 22.91
C HIS A 40 -3.84 2.88 23.92
N VAL A 41 -3.40 2.57 25.15
CA VAL A 41 -4.29 2.07 26.21
C VAL A 41 -5.39 3.10 26.54
N HIS A 42 -5.03 4.39 26.57
CA HIS A 42 -6.00 5.47 26.76
C HIS A 42 -6.98 5.55 25.59
N LEU A 43 -6.48 5.64 24.35
CA LEU A 43 -7.30 5.75 23.14
C LEU A 43 -8.20 4.52 22.93
N ALA A 44 -7.71 3.31 23.22
CA ALA A 44 -8.47 2.08 23.12
C ALA A 44 -9.66 2.07 24.09
N ARG A 45 -9.48 2.55 25.34
CA ARG A 45 -10.59 2.74 26.27
C ARG A 45 -11.55 3.83 25.82
N LEU A 46 -11.02 4.97 25.34
CA LEU A 46 -11.82 6.13 24.96
C LEU A 46 -12.75 5.82 23.76
N HIS A 47 -12.28 5.02 22.80
CA HIS A 47 -13.01 4.73 21.55
C HIS A 47 -13.51 3.30 21.45
N GLY A 48 -13.37 2.48 22.49
CA GLY A 48 -13.81 1.08 22.51
C GLY A 48 -13.09 0.22 21.47
N LEU A 49 -11.77 0.37 21.34
CA LEU A 49 -11.00 -0.29 20.29
C LEU A 49 -10.40 -1.61 20.77
N GLU A 50 -10.45 -2.62 19.91
CA GLU A 50 -9.86 -3.93 20.13
C GLU A 50 -8.65 -4.15 19.21
N PRO A 51 -7.43 -4.28 19.75
CA PRO A 51 -6.25 -4.47 18.93
C PRO A 51 -6.23 -5.84 18.27
N LEU A 52 -5.70 -5.89 17.05
CA LEU A 52 -5.47 -7.14 16.32
C LEU A 52 -4.47 -8.03 17.06
N PRO A 53 -4.60 -9.36 16.97
CA PRO A 53 -3.58 -10.25 17.50
C PRO A 53 -2.28 -10.05 16.73
N LYS A 54 -1.16 -9.93 17.45
CA LYS A 54 0.19 -9.79 16.84
C LYS A 54 0.48 -10.87 15.79
N ALA A 55 -0.07 -12.08 15.97
CA ALA A 55 0.06 -13.20 15.05
C ALA A 55 -0.54 -12.97 13.65
N ALA A 56 -1.43 -11.97 13.49
CA ALA A 56 -1.92 -11.55 12.18
C ALA A 56 -0.80 -11.00 11.28
N TRP A 57 0.30 -10.55 11.87
CA TRP A 57 1.42 -9.96 11.16
C TRP A 57 2.54 -10.97 10.92
N ARG A 58 2.99 -11.07 9.67
CA ARG A 58 4.09 -11.94 9.26
C ARG A 58 5.41 -11.18 9.30
N PHE A 59 6.21 -11.41 10.33
CA PHE A 59 7.55 -10.83 10.46
C PHE A 59 8.67 -11.72 9.89
N ALA A 60 8.47 -13.04 9.87
CA ALA A 60 9.50 -13.98 9.45
C ALA A 60 9.86 -13.81 7.96
N ARG A 61 11.17 -13.84 7.66
CA ARG A 61 11.75 -13.76 6.30
C ARG A 61 11.46 -12.46 5.54
N MET A 62 11.08 -11.40 6.24
CA MET A 62 10.85 -10.08 5.66
C MET A 62 12.11 -9.21 5.70
N ARG A 63 12.35 -8.43 4.64
CA ARG A 63 13.41 -7.40 4.65
C ARG A 63 13.04 -6.30 5.67
N PRO A 64 13.99 -5.74 6.44
CA PRO A 64 13.70 -4.77 7.50
C PRO A 64 12.84 -3.57 7.05
N LEU A 65 13.10 -3.01 5.86
CA LEU A 65 12.33 -1.88 5.31
C LEU A 65 10.88 -2.22 4.93
N ASN A 66 10.55 -3.51 4.84
CA ASN A 66 9.20 -3.97 4.53
C ASN A 66 8.40 -4.34 5.79
N MET A 67 9.00 -4.27 6.99
CA MET A 67 8.35 -4.69 8.23
C MET A 67 7.03 -3.94 8.48
N PRO A 68 5.99 -4.61 9.02
CA PRO A 68 4.72 -3.99 9.34
C PRO A 68 4.81 -2.71 10.16
N THR A 69 5.70 -2.68 11.15
CA THR A 69 6.01 -1.51 12.00
C THR A 69 6.46 -0.32 11.17
N VAL A 70 7.42 -0.53 10.26
CA VAL A 70 7.92 0.51 9.35
C VAL A 70 6.82 0.96 8.38
N ARG A 71 6.00 0.03 7.86
CA ARG A 71 4.88 0.37 6.97
C ARG A 71 3.81 1.19 7.67
N LEU A 72 3.49 0.88 8.92
CA LEU A 72 2.55 1.65 9.74
C LEU A 72 3.11 3.04 10.06
N ALA A 73 4.41 3.16 10.32
CA ALA A 73 5.07 4.44 10.54
C ALA A 73 5.09 5.31 9.26
N GLN A 74 5.35 4.72 8.10
CA GLN A 74 5.22 5.39 6.80
C GLN A 74 3.78 5.84 6.56
N TYR A 75 2.79 5.01 6.92
CA TYR A 75 1.39 5.36 6.80
C TYR A 75 0.98 6.51 7.74
N ALA A 76 1.51 6.53 8.97
CA ALA A 76 1.32 7.66 9.90
C ALA A 76 1.86 8.96 9.28
N ALA A 77 3.09 8.91 8.75
CA ALA A 77 3.69 10.06 8.08
C ALA A 77 2.88 10.53 6.86
N LEU A 78 2.34 9.60 6.07
CA LEU A 78 1.49 9.91 4.92
C LEU A 78 0.20 10.60 5.34
N LEU A 79 -0.47 10.08 6.38
CA LEU A 79 -1.66 10.70 6.91
C LEU A 79 -1.39 12.12 7.42
N ARG A 80 -0.25 12.35 8.09
CA ARG A 80 0.14 13.69 8.54
C ARG A 80 0.38 14.63 7.36
N SER A 81 1.18 14.24 6.38
CA SER A 81 1.49 15.09 5.22
C SER A 81 0.25 15.44 4.37
N SER A 82 -0.82 14.66 4.53
CA SER A 82 -2.05 14.78 3.77
C SER A 82 -3.24 15.28 4.61
N GLU A 83 -2.98 15.91 5.76
CA GLU A 83 -4.03 16.43 6.66
C GLU A 83 -5.11 15.38 7.02
N GLY A 84 -4.71 14.12 7.13
CA GLY A 84 -5.57 12.99 7.47
C GLY A 84 -6.50 12.50 6.35
N SER A 85 -6.37 13.01 5.12
CA SER A 85 -7.19 12.63 3.96
C SER A 85 -6.34 12.25 2.76
N LEU A 86 -6.53 11.05 2.24
CA LEU A 86 -5.86 10.59 1.01
C LEU A 86 -6.65 10.87 -0.26
N VAL A 87 -7.78 11.58 -0.16
CA VAL A 87 -8.67 11.83 -1.31
C VAL A 87 -8.00 12.71 -2.36
N HIS A 88 -7.16 13.66 -1.96
CA HIS A 88 -6.41 14.53 -2.87
C HIS A 88 -5.50 13.73 -3.83
N LEU A 89 -4.99 12.56 -3.41
CA LEU A 89 -4.25 11.66 -4.30
C LEU A 89 -5.09 11.24 -5.51
N LEU A 90 -6.43 11.21 -5.38
CA LEU A 90 -7.30 10.81 -6.49
C LEU A 90 -7.47 11.90 -7.55
N ASP A 91 -7.08 13.14 -7.21
CA ASP A 91 -7.18 14.28 -8.10
C ASP A 91 -5.94 14.45 -8.99
N GLU A 92 -4.84 13.75 -8.68
CA GLU A 92 -3.58 13.81 -9.41
C GLU A 92 -3.64 13.16 -10.80
N GLU A 93 -3.14 13.85 -11.82
CA GLU A 93 -3.15 13.34 -13.20
C GLU A 93 -1.93 12.48 -13.52
N ARG A 94 -0.79 12.80 -12.90
CA ARG A 94 0.47 12.14 -13.21
C ARG A 94 0.96 11.24 -12.09
N THR A 95 1.44 10.06 -12.46
CA THR A 95 1.90 9.06 -11.48
C THR A 95 3.22 9.44 -10.83
N ASP A 96 4.04 10.30 -11.43
CA ASP A 96 5.27 10.81 -10.81
C ASP A 96 4.97 11.73 -9.61
N GLN A 97 3.92 12.55 -9.70
CA GLN A 97 3.42 13.37 -8.60
C GLN A 97 2.86 12.49 -7.47
N LEU A 98 2.11 11.43 -7.80
CA LEU A 98 1.67 10.44 -6.82
C LEU A 98 2.85 9.76 -6.12
N GLU A 99 3.86 9.33 -6.87
CA GLU A 99 5.06 8.72 -6.29
C GLU A 99 5.79 9.69 -5.35
N GLN A 100 5.84 10.98 -5.67
CA GLN A 100 6.44 12.00 -4.80
C GLN A 100 5.64 12.18 -3.50
N GLN A 101 4.31 12.24 -3.58
CA GLN A 101 3.45 12.38 -2.40
C GLN A 101 3.47 11.15 -1.49
N LEU A 102 3.67 9.95 -2.07
CA LEU A 102 3.84 8.72 -1.30
C LEU A 102 5.23 8.58 -0.65
N LYS A 103 6.23 9.37 -1.08
CA LYS A 103 7.61 9.36 -0.56
C LYS A 103 7.74 10.16 0.73
N VAL A 104 7.05 9.71 1.76
CA VAL A 104 7.09 10.32 3.09
C VAL A 104 8.16 9.71 3.98
N LEU A 105 8.69 10.53 4.89
CA LEU A 105 9.61 10.09 5.93
C LEU A 105 8.86 9.87 7.25
N PRO A 106 8.99 8.67 7.86
CA PRO A 106 8.52 8.42 9.22
C PRO A 106 9.16 9.36 10.26
N SER A 107 8.61 9.36 11.49
CA SER A 107 9.19 10.14 12.59
C SER A 107 10.64 9.74 12.91
N PRO A 108 11.44 10.63 13.55
CA PRO A 108 12.87 10.42 13.75
C PRO A 108 13.27 9.11 14.43
N TYR A 109 12.42 8.58 15.32
CA TYR A 109 12.64 7.28 15.97
C TYR A 109 12.89 6.14 14.97
N TRP A 110 12.20 6.17 13.83
CA TRP A 110 12.34 5.15 12.81
C TRP A 110 13.61 5.31 11.97
N LEU A 111 14.47 6.31 12.21
CA LEU A 111 15.76 6.40 11.52
C LEU A 111 16.64 5.20 11.89
N ASP A 112 16.70 4.85 13.16
CA ASP A 112 17.54 3.79 13.72
C ASP A 112 16.72 2.63 14.28
N HIS A 113 15.40 2.61 14.13
CA HIS A 113 14.56 1.48 14.54
C HIS A 113 13.79 0.85 13.37
N HIS A 114 13.68 -0.47 13.38
CA HIS A 114 12.73 -1.21 12.53
C HIS A 114 11.56 -1.79 13.34
N MET A 115 11.75 -1.95 14.66
CA MET A 115 10.76 -2.45 15.60
C MET A 115 10.85 -1.59 16.87
N PRO A 116 9.73 -1.32 17.55
CA PRO A 116 9.76 -0.66 18.85
C PRO A 116 10.64 -1.41 19.85
N GLY A 117 11.50 -0.72 20.60
CA GLY A 117 12.40 -1.32 21.59
C GLY A 117 13.64 -2.00 21.02
N ARG A 118 13.92 -1.88 19.71
CA ARG A 118 15.00 -2.61 19.04
C ARG A 118 15.83 -1.70 18.13
N PRO A 119 16.97 -1.18 18.61
CA PRO A 119 17.83 -0.33 17.81
C PRO A 119 18.46 -1.12 16.66
N SER A 120 18.83 -0.38 15.62
CA SER A 120 19.44 -0.88 14.40
C SER A 120 20.32 0.22 13.79
N VAL A 121 21.09 -0.14 12.75
CA VAL A 121 21.92 0.84 12.06
C VAL A 121 21.04 1.95 11.45
N PRO A 122 21.38 3.24 11.64
CA PRO A 122 20.65 4.35 11.05
C PRO A 122 20.48 4.20 9.55
N CYS A 123 19.24 4.24 9.09
CA CYS A 123 18.87 4.11 7.68
C CYS A 123 17.53 4.83 7.46
N PRO A 124 17.48 5.87 6.61
CA PRO A 124 16.22 6.51 6.24
C PRO A 124 15.25 5.48 5.65
N LYS A 125 13.97 5.61 6.00
CA LYS A 125 12.94 4.65 5.60
C LYS A 125 11.84 5.28 4.73
N PRO A 126 12.17 6.03 3.65
CA PRO A 126 11.15 6.50 2.74
C PRO A 126 10.52 5.34 1.97
N LEU A 127 9.35 5.57 1.39
CA LEU A 127 8.71 4.60 0.52
C LEU A 127 9.45 4.54 -0.83
N GLY A 128 10.04 3.39 -1.18
CA GLY A 128 10.75 3.24 -2.46
C GLY A 128 9.81 3.28 -3.66
N SER A 129 10.29 3.74 -4.82
CA SER A 129 9.46 3.91 -6.04
C SER A 129 8.67 2.65 -6.41
N GLN A 130 9.29 1.46 -6.40
CA GLN A 130 8.57 0.22 -6.69
C GLN A 130 7.43 -0.06 -5.71
N THR A 131 7.56 0.32 -4.43
CA THR A 131 6.44 0.18 -3.49
C THR A 131 5.36 1.22 -3.78
N ALA A 132 5.74 2.45 -4.11
CA ALA A 132 4.79 3.51 -4.43
C ALA A 132 3.93 3.13 -5.64
N GLN A 133 4.58 2.65 -6.71
CA GLN A 133 3.92 2.13 -7.90
C GLN A 133 2.97 0.98 -7.58
N ARG A 134 3.38 0.03 -6.72
CA ARG A 134 2.50 -1.06 -6.25
C ARG A 134 1.29 -0.55 -5.47
N LEU A 135 1.43 0.51 -4.67
CA LEU A 135 0.30 1.12 -3.97
C LEU A 135 -0.63 1.83 -4.95
N ILE A 136 -0.08 2.50 -5.97
CA ILE A 136 -0.89 3.10 -7.02
C ILE A 136 -1.72 2.01 -7.72
N VAL A 137 -1.07 0.96 -8.23
CA VAL A 137 -1.73 -0.14 -8.95
C VAL A 137 -2.74 -0.91 -8.08
N ASN A 138 -2.38 -1.26 -6.84
CA ASN A 138 -3.20 -2.17 -6.02
C ASN A 138 -4.18 -1.46 -5.09
N ALA A 139 -4.01 -0.17 -4.83
CA ALA A 139 -4.87 0.58 -3.90
C ALA A 139 -5.52 1.81 -4.54
N LEU A 140 -4.74 2.71 -5.14
CA LEU A 140 -5.30 3.95 -5.68
C LEU A 140 -6.12 3.73 -6.94
N VAL A 141 -5.65 2.92 -7.89
CA VAL A 141 -6.38 2.59 -9.13
C VAL A 141 -7.74 1.95 -8.83
N PRO A 142 -7.84 0.86 -8.03
CA PRO A 142 -9.14 0.27 -7.69
C PRO A 142 -10.05 1.23 -6.93
N ALA A 143 -9.50 2.02 -6.00
CA ALA A 143 -10.28 2.98 -5.23
C ALA A 143 -10.84 4.09 -6.12
N ALA A 144 -10.01 4.70 -6.98
CA ALA A 144 -10.42 5.71 -7.95
C ALA A 144 -11.48 5.16 -8.90
N PHE A 145 -11.27 3.97 -9.46
CA PHE A 145 -12.19 3.38 -10.42
C PHE A 145 -13.57 3.09 -9.79
N VAL A 146 -13.61 2.48 -8.60
CA VAL A 146 -14.88 2.19 -7.89
C VAL A 146 -15.58 3.47 -7.44
N LEU A 147 -14.84 4.47 -6.95
CA LEU A 147 -15.41 5.78 -6.59
C LEU A 147 -15.98 6.48 -7.81
N GLY A 148 -15.26 6.49 -8.94
CA GLY A 148 -15.72 7.05 -10.20
C GLY A 148 -17.01 6.40 -10.68
N MET A 149 -17.08 5.06 -10.65
CA MET A 149 -18.28 4.30 -11.00
C MET A 149 -19.47 4.61 -10.09
N SER A 150 -19.26 4.59 -8.77
CA SER A 150 -20.33 4.81 -7.79
C SER A 150 -20.87 6.25 -7.79
N GLN A 151 -20.06 7.24 -8.18
CA GLN A 151 -20.43 8.65 -8.24
C GLN A 151 -20.80 9.12 -9.65
N GLY A 152 -20.74 8.25 -10.67
CA GLY A 152 -20.96 8.64 -12.07
C GLY A 152 -19.87 9.56 -12.65
N ARG A 153 -18.70 9.65 -12.03
CA ARG A 153 -17.56 10.48 -12.44
C ARG A 153 -16.66 9.70 -13.40
N LYS A 154 -17.05 9.64 -14.68
CA LYS A 154 -16.29 8.92 -15.73
C LYS A 154 -14.82 9.33 -15.81
N GLY A 155 -14.53 10.63 -15.72
CA GLY A 155 -13.15 11.13 -15.76
C GLY A 155 -12.24 10.57 -14.64
N LEU A 156 -12.81 10.14 -13.50
CA LEU A 156 -12.02 9.47 -12.45
C LEU A 156 -11.72 8.01 -12.81
N CYS A 157 -12.62 7.33 -13.52
CA CYS A 157 -12.37 5.99 -14.06
C CYS A 157 -11.29 6.05 -15.14
N ASP A 158 -11.40 7.01 -16.06
CA ASP A 158 -10.43 7.20 -17.15
C ASP A 158 -9.04 7.50 -16.57
N ARG A 159 -8.96 8.42 -15.59
CA ARG A 159 -7.72 8.72 -14.86
C ARG A 159 -7.10 7.48 -14.19
N ALA A 160 -7.91 6.60 -13.61
CA ALA A 160 -7.41 5.38 -13.00
C ALA A 160 -6.78 4.43 -14.04
N LEU A 161 -7.32 4.40 -15.26
CA LEU A 161 -6.74 3.66 -16.38
C LEU A 161 -5.48 4.36 -16.91
N ASP A 162 -5.49 5.68 -17.04
CA ASP A 162 -4.33 6.47 -17.46
C ASP A 162 -3.13 6.25 -16.52
N TRP A 163 -3.36 6.16 -15.21
CA TRP A 163 -2.29 5.82 -14.26
C TRP A 163 -1.67 4.45 -14.54
N LEU A 164 -2.46 3.45 -14.95
CA LEU A 164 -1.92 2.13 -15.32
C LEU A 164 -1.09 2.18 -16.60
N GLU A 165 -1.44 3.06 -17.54
CA GLU A 165 -0.69 3.26 -18.78
C GLU A 165 0.64 4.01 -18.54
N GLN A 166 0.66 4.96 -17.60
CA GLN A 166 1.87 5.72 -17.23
C GLN A 166 2.92 4.89 -16.47
N LEU A 167 2.49 3.86 -15.75
CA LEU A 167 3.38 3.05 -14.92
C LEU A 167 4.02 1.91 -15.70
N PRO A 168 5.28 1.55 -15.39
CA PRO A 168 5.92 0.38 -16.00
C PRO A 168 5.21 -0.91 -15.56
N ALA A 169 5.29 -1.94 -16.41
CA ALA A 169 4.79 -3.26 -16.08
C ALA A 169 5.40 -3.82 -14.78
N GLU A 170 4.57 -4.44 -13.95
CA GLU A 170 5.05 -5.10 -12.73
C GLU A 170 5.95 -6.29 -13.05
N GLN A 171 7.06 -6.38 -12.32
CA GLN A 171 7.98 -7.51 -12.43
C GLN A 171 7.41 -8.72 -11.68
N ASN A 172 6.97 -9.71 -12.44
CA ASN A 172 6.53 -11.00 -11.92
C ASN A 172 6.71 -12.10 -12.97
N GLY A 173 6.78 -13.35 -12.52
CA GLY A 173 7.02 -14.49 -13.39
C GLY A 173 5.93 -14.71 -14.45
N VAL A 174 4.72 -14.17 -14.27
CA VAL A 174 3.67 -14.24 -15.30
C VAL A 174 4.01 -13.35 -16.48
N VAL A 175 4.34 -12.09 -16.21
CA VAL A 175 4.73 -11.11 -17.23
C VAL A 175 6.01 -11.56 -17.94
N GLU A 176 6.98 -12.11 -17.21
CA GLU A 176 8.20 -12.70 -17.79
C GLU A 176 7.89 -13.88 -18.72
N THR A 177 6.93 -14.75 -18.35
CA THR A 177 6.49 -15.84 -19.22
C THR A 177 5.92 -15.30 -20.52
N TRP A 178 5.06 -14.29 -20.46
CA TRP A 178 4.47 -13.68 -21.66
C TRP A 178 5.53 -13.01 -22.54
N ALA A 179 6.50 -12.32 -21.93
CA ALA A 179 7.62 -11.74 -22.66
C ALA A 179 8.43 -12.81 -23.42
N SER A 180 8.68 -13.98 -22.80
CA SER A 180 9.35 -15.11 -23.46
C SER A 180 8.56 -15.72 -24.63
N LEU A 181 7.25 -15.51 -24.66
CA LEU A 181 6.36 -15.93 -25.75
C LEU A 181 6.21 -14.84 -26.84
N GLY A 182 6.97 -13.74 -26.74
CA GLY A 182 6.96 -12.64 -27.70
C GLY A 182 5.97 -11.52 -27.38
N LEU A 183 5.31 -11.55 -26.21
CA LEU A 183 4.37 -10.51 -25.77
C LEU A 183 4.87 -9.83 -24.49
N ALA A 184 5.73 -8.83 -24.66
CA ALA A 184 6.25 -8.03 -23.56
C ALA A 184 5.22 -6.96 -23.13
N ALA A 185 5.06 -6.77 -21.82
CA ALA A 185 4.29 -5.65 -21.28
C ALA A 185 5.22 -4.46 -21.03
N ASP A 186 4.88 -3.32 -21.62
CA ASP A 186 5.53 -2.02 -21.42
C ASP A 186 4.91 -1.22 -20.27
N SER A 187 3.61 -1.42 -20.03
CA SER A 187 2.81 -0.71 -19.05
C SER A 187 2.21 -1.63 -17.97
N ALA A 188 1.87 -1.06 -16.82
CA ALA A 188 1.11 -1.75 -15.78
C ALA A 188 -0.28 -2.16 -16.28
N ALA A 189 -0.89 -1.38 -17.18
CA ALA A 189 -2.16 -1.72 -17.83
C ALA A 189 -2.08 -3.07 -18.57
N LEU A 190 -1.10 -3.22 -19.46
CA LEU A 190 -0.92 -4.47 -20.19
C LEU A 190 -0.47 -5.61 -19.25
N GLY A 191 0.42 -5.34 -18.30
CA GLY A 191 0.84 -6.32 -17.30
C GLY A 191 -0.34 -6.89 -16.51
N GLN A 192 -1.25 -6.03 -16.04
CA GLN A 192 -2.47 -6.42 -15.33
C GLN A 192 -3.45 -7.19 -16.23
N ALA A 193 -3.61 -6.78 -17.48
CA ALA A 193 -4.43 -7.51 -18.45
C ALA A 193 -3.90 -8.94 -18.69
N LEU A 194 -2.58 -9.11 -18.81
CA LEU A 194 -1.94 -10.41 -18.99
C LEU A 194 -2.02 -11.32 -17.76
N LEU A 195 -1.95 -10.72 -16.56
CA LEU A 195 -2.21 -11.43 -15.31
C LEU A 195 -3.65 -11.97 -15.28
N GLU A 196 -4.64 -11.12 -15.56
CA GLU A 196 -6.06 -11.53 -15.57
C GLU A 196 -6.33 -12.58 -16.67
N LEU A 197 -5.77 -12.39 -17.87
CA LEU A 197 -5.85 -13.35 -18.96
C LEU A 197 -5.33 -14.74 -18.54
N ARG A 198 -4.16 -14.79 -17.91
CA ARG A 198 -3.59 -16.04 -17.41
C ARG A 198 -4.47 -16.67 -16.33
N HIS A 199 -4.86 -15.89 -15.32
CA HIS A 199 -5.55 -16.42 -14.14
C HIS A 199 -7.01 -16.81 -14.40
N ARG A 200 -7.73 -16.08 -15.25
CA ARG A 200 -9.14 -16.35 -15.55
C ARG A 200 -9.36 -17.27 -16.74
N TYR A 201 -8.46 -17.26 -17.72
CA TYR A 201 -8.66 -18.01 -18.96
C TYR A 201 -7.63 -19.12 -19.14
N CYS A 202 -6.34 -18.78 -19.33
CA CYS A 202 -5.33 -19.76 -19.72
C CYS A 202 -5.16 -20.89 -18.70
N ALA A 203 -4.96 -20.55 -17.41
CA ALA A 203 -4.79 -21.52 -16.34
C ALA A 203 -6.04 -22.40 -16.12
N ARG A 204 -7.22 -21.90 -16.49
CA ARG A 204 -8.51 -22.59 -16.39
C ARG A 204 -8.93 -23.27 -17.69
N ARG A 205 -8.08 -23.24 -18.74
CA ARG A 205 -8.36 -23.79 -20.08
C ARG A 205 -9.64 -23.25 -20.73
N ARG A 206 -10.02 -22.00 -20.44
CA ARG A 206 -11.24 -21.35 -20.99
C ARG A 206 -11.01 -20.68 -22.35
N CYS A 207 -10.25 -21.31 -23.25
CA CYS A 207 -9.87 -20.70 -24.53
C CYS A 207 -11.09 -20.34 -25.40
N LEU A 208 -12.16 -21.14 -25.36
CA LEU A 208 -13.42 -20.87 -26.08
C LEU A 208 -14.20 -19.65 -25.55
N SER A 209 -13.94 -19.20 -24.32
CA SER A 209 -14.52 -17.98 -23.76
C SER A 209 -13.59 -16.77 -23.87
N CYS A 210 -12.33 -16.98 -24.24
CA CYS A 210 -11.33 -15.91 -24.41
C CYS A 210 -11.42 -15.36 -25.84
N SER A 211 -11.37 -14.03 -26.03
CA SER A 211 -11.34 -13.43 -27.37
C SER A 211 -10.13 -13.89 -28.18
N ILE A 212 -8.94 -13.85 -27.59
CA ILE A 212 -7.69 -14.31 -28.22
C ILE A 212 -7.76 -15.82 -28.51
N GLY A 213 -8.25 -16.62 -27.55
CA GLY A 213 -8.36 -18.07 -27.72
C GLY A 213 -9.33 -18.47 -28.83
N ARG A 214 -10.48 -17.78 -28.92
CA ARG A 214 -11.45 -17.95 -30.01
C ARG A 214 -10.84 -17.66 -31.37
N GLN A 215 -10.17 -16.52 -31.50
CA GLN A 215 -9.48 -16.14 -32.74
C GLN A 215 -8.41 -17.16 -33.17
N LEU A 216 -7.59 -17.65 -32.23
CA LEU A 216 -6.56 -18.66 -32.52
C LEU A 216 -7.13 -20.02 -32.92
N LEU A 217 -8.33 -20.38 -32.44
CA LEU A 217 -8.99 -21.64 -32.74
C LEU A 217 -9.93 -21.56 -33.97
N GLY A 218 -10.05 -20.37 -34.58
CA GLY A 218 -10.98 -20.14 -35.70
C GLY A 218 -12.46 -20.27 -35.30
N ARG A 219 -12.81 -19.89 -34.07
CA ARG A 219 -14.18 -19.93 -33.53
C ARG A 219 -14.65 -18.58 -33.00
#